data_AF-K0EWM6-F1
#
_entry.id   AF-K0EWM6-F1
#
_cell.length_a   1.000
_cell.length_b   1.000
_cell.length_c   1.000
_cell.angle_alpha   90.00
_cell.angle_beta   90.00
_cell.angle_gamma   90.00
#
_symmetry.space_group_name_H-M   'P 1'
#
loop_
_entity.id
_entity.type
_entity.pdbx_description
1 polymer ?
#
loop_
_entity_poly.entity_id
_entity_poly.type
_entity_poly.pdbx_seq_one_letter_code
_entity_poly.pdbx_strand_id
1 'polypeptide(L)'
;MSYLRKRSGFGRTVVITMAVASSLAATACSAAADDKAPAETPAVKPAVLLVHGAFADGSSWAKVAERLQRDGYQVTSAAVPLRGLTYDAGYIRGILDSMPGKTLVVGHSYGGAVITNAATGSAKAAGLVYIAAFAPDQGESLGELDGRFGGPATKITAPHEYPLPDGRGSAPELSIAPDKFGEFFAQDLPAGEAAILAAGQRPIAVASFTDKSAEPAWKTLPSWTLVAADDRMIPPAGQREMAARMRATVVESPGSHAIALSQPQAVVDLIETAAAKV
;
A
#
# COMPACT_ATOMS: atom_id res chain seq x y z
N MET A 1 22.45 -70.74 46.69
CA MET A 1 21.38 -71.71 47.03
C MET A 1 20.35 -71.65 45.89
N SER A 2 20.51 -72.37 44.78
CA SER A 2 20.09 -73.78 44.54
C SER A 2 18.62 -74.01 44.99
N TYR A 3 17.68 -74.44 44.14
CA TYR A 3 17.69 -75.68 43.37
C TYR A 3 16.69 -75.65 42.20
N LEU A 4 17.10 -76.23 41.06
CA LEU A 4 16.30 -76.63 39.90
C LEU A 4 15.37 -77.81 40.20
N ARG A 5 14.24 -77.96 39.47
CA ARG A 5 14.10 -79.00 38.42
C ARG A 5 12.70 -79.10 37.80
N LYS A 6 12.68 -79.07 36.46
CA LYS A 6 11.67 -79.63 35.55
C LYS A 6 11.47 -81.13 35.79
N ARG A 7 10.26 -81.64 35.50
CA ARG A 7 10.08 -82.88 34.72
C ARG A 7 8.70 -82.96 34.05
N SER A 8 8.76 -83.44 32.82
CA SER A 8 7.74 -83.64 31.78
C SER A 8 6.89 -84.90 31.99
N GLY A 9 5.70 -84.95 31.37
CA GLY A 9 4.93 -86.20 31.21
C GLY A 9 3.74 -86.05 30.25
N PHE A 10 3.73 -86.89 29.22
CA PHE A 10 2.81 -86.99 28.07
C PHE A 10 1.37 -87.42 28.44
N GLY A 11 0.40 -87.13 27.57
CA GLY A 11 -0.88 -87.87 27.55
C GLY A 11 -2.02 -87.19 26.78
N ARG A 12 -2.19 -87.55 25.50
CA ARG A 12 -3.33 -87.20 24.63
C ARG A 12 -4.65 -87.73 25.18
N THR A 13 -5.74 -86.97 25.07
CA THR A 13 -7.07 -87.44 24.61
C THR A 13 -7.92 -86.24 24.20
N VAL A 14 -8.42 -86.27 22.97
CA VAL A 14 -9.37 -85.32 22.37
C VAL A 14 -10.78 -85.80 22.73
N VAL A 15 -11.62 -84.93 23.28
CA VAL A 15 -13.08 -85.10 23.31
C VAL A 15 -13.70 -83.82 22.79
N ILE A 16 -14.39 -83.96 21.67
CA ILE A 16 -15.19 -82.93 21.00
C ILE A 16 -16.58 -82.96 21.64
N THR A 17 -17.00 -81.84 22.22
CA THR A 17 -18.41 -81.61 22.55
C THR A 17 -18.77 -80.18 22.21
N MET A 18 -19.70 -80.05 21.26
CA MET A 18 -20.29 -78.79 20.81
C MET A 18 -21.00 -78.08 21.96
N ALA A 19 -20.67 -76.81 22.17
CA ALA A 19 -21.52 -75.86 22.87
C ALA A 19 -21.65 -74.59 22.02
N VAL A 20 -22.89 -74.33 21.63
CA VAL A 20 -23.36 -73.19 20.84
C VAL A 20 -23.10 -71.91 21.63
N ALA A 21 -22.28 -71.01 21.10
CA ALA A 21 -22.10 -69.66 21.62
C ALA A 21 -22.32 -68.66 20.48
N SER A 22 -23.44 -67.94 20.60
CA SER A 22 -23.86 -66.84 19.74
C SER A 22 -22.82 -65.71 19.76
N SER A 23 -22.01 -65.61 18.72
CA SER A 23 -21.13 -64.46 18.51
C SER A 23 -21.86 -63.37 17.73
N LEU A 24 -22.11 -62.25 18.41
CA LEU A 24 -22.50 -60.97 17.81
C LEU A 24 -21.62 -60.68 16.59
N ALA A 25 -22.24 -60.50 15.43
CA ALA A 25 -21.62 -59.88 14.27
C ALA A 25 -21.39 -58.39 14.61
N ALA A 26 -20.22 -58.07 15.14
CA ALA A 26 -19.74 -56.69 15.21
C ALA A 26 -19.34 -56.27 13.79
N THR A 27 -20.26 -55.60 13.10
CA THR A 27 -20.00 -54.90 11.84
C THR A 27 -18.97 -53.81 12.15
N ALA A 28 -17.71 -54.07 11.83
CA ALA A 28 -16.66 -53.05 11.85
C ALA A 28 -16.97 -52.04 10.74
N CYS A 29 -17.70 -50.97 11.09
CA CYS A 29 -17.70 -49.75 10.30
C CYS A 29 -16.29 -49.15 10.41
N SER A 30 -15.46 -49.38 9.40
CA SER A 30 -14.29 -48.54 9.15
C SER A 30 -14.78 -47.12 8.87
N ALA A 31 -14.83 -46.29 9.92
CA ALA A 31 -14.89 -44.85 9.74
C ALA A 31 -13.57 -44.46 9.05
N ALA A 32 -13.64 -44.20 7.75
CA ALA A 32 -12.57 -43.50 7.06
C ALA A 32 -12.39 -42.16 7.79
N ALA A 33 -11.28 -42.01 8.49
CA ALA A 33 -10.85 -40.70 8.97
C ALA A 33 -10.57 -39.87 7.72
N ASP A 34 -11.47 -38.94 7.42
CA ASP A 34 -11.17 -37.83 6.51
C ASP A 34 -10.04 -37.02 7.16
N ASP A 35 -8.79 -37.33 6.82
CA ASP A 35 -7.65 -36.44 6.96
C ASP A 35 -7.86 -35.24 6.03
N LYS A 36 -8.83 -34.38 6.37
CA LYS A 36 -8.81 -33.00 5.88
C LYS A 36 -7.62 -32.34 6.56
N ALA A 37 -6.56 -32.11 5.77
CA ALA A 37 -5.48 -31.21 6.15
C ALA A 37 -6.07 -29.96 6.82
N PRO A 38 -5.45 -29.44 7.89
CA PRO A 38 -5.93 -28.20 8.52
C PRO A 38 -6.11 -27.15 7.42
N ALA A 39 -7.30 -26.55 7.34
CA ALA A 39 -7.51 -25.45 6.43
C ALA A 39 -6.42 -24.41 6.71
N GLU A 40 -5.57 -24.16 5.71
CA GLU A 40 -4.49 -23.18 5.80
C GLU A 40 -5.12 -21.87 6.28
N THR A 41 -4.66 -21.36 7.42
CA THR A 41 -5.19 -20.08 7.93
C THR A 41 -4.95 -19.06 6.84
N PRO A 42 -6.00 -18.37 6.34
CA PRO A 42 -5.82 -17.42 5.25
C PRO A 42 -4.69 -16.46 5.59
N ALA A 43 -3.73 -16.31 4.68
CA ALA A 43 -2.63 -15.39 4.88
C ALA A 43 -3.21 -14.01 5.23
N VAL A 44 -2.76 -13.45 6.36
CA VAL A 44 -3.24 -12.14 6.83
C VAL A 44 -2.80 -11.10 5.81
N LYS A 45 -3.75 -10.47 5.12
CA LYS A 45 -3.47 -9.40 4.15
C LYS A 45 -2.70 -8.26 4.82
N PRO A 46 -1.71 -7.64 4.15
CA PRO A 46 -1.08 -6.43 4.68
C PRO A 46 -2.10 -5.31 4.82
N ALA A 47 -1.90 -4.42 5.78
CA ALA A 47 -2.66 -3.17 5.82
C ALA A 47 -2.24 -2.26 4.66
N VAL A 48 -3.06 -1.27 4.34
CA VAL A 48 -2.79 -0.28 3.28
C VAL A 48 -2.85 1.12 3.87
N LEU A 49 -1.75 1.87 3.75
CA LEU A 49 -1.65 3.28 4.14
C LEU A 49 -1.62 4.14 2.86
N LEU A 50 -2.70 4.86 2.61
CA LEU A 50 -2.86 5.75 1.46
C LEU A 50 -2.43 7.18 1.83
N VAL A 51 -1.54 7.76 1.03
CA VAL A 51 -0.90 9.06 1.28
C VAL A 51 -1.16 9.95 0.06
N HIS A 52 -1.99 10.98 0.25
CA HIS A 52 -2.38 11.89 -0.83
C HIS A 52 -1.25 12.85 -1.24
N GLY A 53 -1.43 13.48 -2.40
CA GLY A 53 -0.50 14.45 -2.96
C GLY A 53 -0.71 15.89 -2.50
N ALA A 54 0.04 16.79 -3.13
CA ALA A 54 -0.17 18.23 -3.08
C ALA A 54 -1.57 18.57 -3.64
N PHE A 55 -2.18 19.64 -3.13
CA PHE A 55 -3.49 20.13 -3.60
C PHE A 55 -4.66 19.15 -3.38
N ALA A 56 -4.45 18.08 -2.60
CA ALA A 56 -5.45 17.07 -2.29
C ALA A 56 -5.55 16.85 -0.77
N ASP A 57 -6.50 16.00 -0.37
CA ASP A 57 -6.65 15.51 1.00
C ASP A 57 -6.96 14.00 1.01
N GLY A 58 -7.15 13.41 2.19
CA GLY A 58 -7.42 11.98 2.32
C GLY A 58 -8.67 11.48 1.59
N SER A 59 -9.61 12.36 1.24
CA SER A 59 -10.82 12.00 0.49
C SER A 59 -10.54 11.72 -1.00
N SER A 60 -9.38 12.14 -1.54
CA SER A 60 -8.97 11.81 -2.91
C SER A 60 -8.85 10.30 -3.15
N TRP A 61 -8.75 9.52 -2.07
CA TRP A 61 -8.69 8.07 -2.07
C TRP A 61 -10.05 7.38 -1.90
N ALA A 62 -11.17 8.10 -1.77
CA ALA A 62 -12.46 7.53 -1.37
C ALA A 62 -12.87 6.30 -2.20
N LYS A 63 -12.79 6.40 -3.54
CA LYS A 63 -13.15 5.29 -4.45
C LYS A 63 -12.20 4.08 -4.32
N VAL A 64 -10.91 4.33 -4.07
CA VAL A 64 -9.89 3.28 -3.88
C VAL A 64 -10.06 2.60 -2.52
N ALA A 65 -10.24 3.39 -1.46
CA ALA A 65 -10.43 2.90 -0.10
C ALA A 65 -11.69 2.03 0.01
N GLU A 66 -12.80 2.46 -0.58
CA GLU A 66 -14.05 1.69 -0.64
C GLU A 66 -13.83 0.28 -1.23
N ARG A 67 -13.13 0.20 -2.38
CA ARG A 67 -12.86 -1.06 -3.08
C ARG A 67 -11.93 -1.97 -2.27
N LEU A 68 -10.82 -1.44 -1.78
CA LEU A 68 -9.90 -2.21 -0.94
C LEU A 68 -10.56 -2.72 0.35
N GLN A 69 -11.42 -1.93 0.98
CA GLN A 69 -12.17 -2.37 2.16
C GLN A 69 -13.14 -3.50 1.83
N ARG A 70 -13.88 -3.37 0.72
CA ARG A 70 -14.75 -4.44 0.22
C ARG A 70 -13.96 -5.72 -0.06
N ASP A 71 -12.72 -5.59 -0.52
CA ASP A 71 -11.84 -6.70 -0.85
C ASP A 71 -11.08 -7.22 0.40
N GLY A 72 -11.36 -6.68 1.59
CA GLY A 72 -10.92 -7.22 2.89
C GLY A 72 -9.61 -6.64 3.43
N TYR A 73 -9.11 -5.53 2.88
CA TYR A 73 -7.95 -4.83 3.41
C TYR A 73 -8.32 -3.88 4.55
N GLN A 74 -7.43 -3.78 5.55
CA GLN A 74 -7.46 -2.65 6.48
C GLN A 74 -6.82 -1.43 5.82
N VAL A 75 -7.59 -0.36 5.64
CA VAL A 75 -7.15 0.84 4.91
C VAL A 75 -7.14 2.05 5.84
N THR A 76 -6.05 2.80 5.83
CA THR A 76 -5.95 4.13 6.43
C THR A 76 -5.63 5.14 5.33
N SER A 77 -6.48 6.15 5.15
CA SER A 77 -6.16 7.31 4.31
C SER A 77 -5.65 8.43 5.20
N ALA A 78 -4.34 8.71 5.14
CA ALA A 78 -3.72 9.69 6.00
C ALA A 78 -3.88 11.11 5.46
N ALA A 79 -4.24 12.04 6.34
CA ALA A 79 -4.19 13.46 6.05
C ALA A 79 -2.73 13.95 6.18
N VAL A 80 -2.07 14.14 5.04
CA VAL A 80 -0.71 14.70 4.98
C VAL A 80 -0.76 16.18 5.40
N PRO A 81 0.12 16.68 6.28
CA PRO A 81 0.06 18.06 6.72
C PRO A 81 0.32 19.09 5.61
N LEU A 82 1.15 18.77 4.60
CA LEU A 82 1.56 19.64 3.49
C LEU A 82 2.41 20.83 3.97
N ARG A 83 3.37 20.53 4.86
CA ARG A 83 4.20 21.54 5.57
C ARG A 83 5.69 21.43 5.31
N GLY A 84 6.11 20.51 4.45
CA GLY A 84 7.51 20.26 4.08
C GLY A 84 7.79 18.77 4.06
N LEU A 85 8.66 18.32 3.16
CA LEU A 85 8.91 16.90 2.95
C LEU A 85 9.40 16.21 4.22
N THR A 86 10.30 16.83 4.98
CA THR A 86 10.81 16.25 6.23
C THR A 86 9.71 16.14 7.29
N TYR A 87 8.91 17.19 7.48
CA TYR A 87 7.82 17.20 8.46
C TYR A 87 6.73 16.19 8.10
N ASP A 88 6.29 16.22 6.85
CA ASP A 88 5.22 15.36 6.34
C ASP A 88 5.63 13.89 6.37
N ALA A 89 6.89 13.56 6.02
CA ALA A 89 7.42 12.20 6.13
C ALA A 89 7.48 11.73 7.59
N GLY A 90 7.88 12.60 8.54
CA GLY A 90 7.87 12.28 9.97
C GLY A 90 6.45 11.99 10.50
N TYR A 91 5.47 12.78 10.08
CA TYR A 91 4.07 12.57 10.44
C TYR A 91 3.53 11.23 9.90
N ILE A 92 3.75 10.95 8.61
CA ILE A 92 3.33 9.69 7.98
C ILE A 92 4.09 8.49 8.57
N ARG A 93 5.35 8.63 8.94
CA ARG A 93 6.11 7.60 9.67
C ARG A 93 5.43 7.23 10.98
N GLY A 94 4.96 8.21 11.74
CA GLY A 94 4.22 7.98 12.99
C GLY A 94 2.96 7.14 12.78
N ILE A 95 2.18 7.43 11.72
CA ILE A 95 1.01 6.62 11.35
C ILE A 95 1.44 5.22 10.95
N LEU A 96 2.42 5.09 10.05
CA LEU A 96 2.94 3.81 9.56
C LEU A 96 3.40 2.89 10.70
N ASP A 97 4.15 3.41 11.66
CA ASP A 97 4.66 2.60 12.78
C ASP A 97 3.54 2.17 13.76
N SER A 98 2.42 2.90 13.78
CA SER A 98 1.22 2.54 14.57
C SER A 98 0.31 1.51 13.90
N MET A 99 0.53 1.19 12.62
CA MET A 99 -0.28 0.21 11.90
C MET A 99 -0.18 -1.19 12.53
N PRO A 100 -1.26 -2.00 12.53
CA PRO A 100 -1.32 -3.25 13.29
C PRO A 100 -0.33 -4.32 12.79
N GLY A 101 0.09 -4.25 11.53
CA GLY A 101 0.97 -5.25 10.92
C GLY A 101 1.81 -4.70 9.77
N LYS A 102 2.30 -5.61 8.93
CA LYS A 102 2.95 -5.25 7.67
C LYS A 102 2.00 -4.42 6.81
N THR A 103 2.51 -3.35 6.25
CA THR A 103 1.72 -2.31 5.60
C THR A 103 2.32 -1.97 4.24
N LEU A 104 1.51 -2.00 3.19
CA LEU A 104 1.83 -1.36 1.93
C LEU A 104 1.60 0.15 2.05
N VAL A 105 2.61 0.93 1.70
CA VAL A 105 2.55 2.39 1.75
C VAL A 105 2.37 2.92 0.34
N VAL A 106 1.26 3.59 0.10
CA VAL A 106 0.82 4.02 -1.23
C VAL A 106 0.84 5.54 -1.30
N GLY A 107 1.58 6.11 -2.24
CA GLY A 107 1.76 7.55 -2.38
C GLY A 107 1.27 8.02 -3.74
N HIS A 108 0.39 9.01 -3.75
CA HIS A 108 -0.02 9.72 -4.97
C HIS A 108 0.74 11.03 -5.12
N SER A 109 1.23 11.35 -6.32
CA SER A 109 1.87 12.65 -6.58
C SER A 109 3.01 12.95 -5.60
N TYR A 110 2.98 14.10 -4.90
CA TYR A 110 3.84 14.44 -3.76
C TYR A 110 3.91 13.35 -2.68
N GLY A 111 2.79 12.66 -2.42
CA GLY A 111 2.71 11.55 -1.48
C GLY A 111 3.71 10.44 -1.79
N GLY A 112 4.11 10.27 -3.05
CA GLY A 112 5.22 9.38 -3.43
C GLY A 112 6.54 9.76 -2.73
N ALA A 113 6.92 11.04 -2.76
CA ALA A 113 8.11 11.52 -2.07
C ALA A 113 7.99 11.38 -0.55
N VAL A 114 6.79 11.61 -0.01
CA VAL A 114 6.53 11.42 1.43
C VAL A 114 6.74 9.96 1.82
N ILE A 115 6.19 8.99 1.08
CA ILE A 115 6.39 7.55 1.39
C ILE A 115 7.82 7.09 1.15
N THR A 116 8.52 7.67 0.16
CA THR A 116 9.95 7.42 -0.10
C THR A 116 10.78 7.72 1.15
N ASN A 117 10.43 8.75 1.91
CA ASN A 117 11.16 9.15 3.11
C ASN A 117 10.60 8.49 4.38
N ALA A 118 9.28 8.41 4.52
CA ALA A 118 8.61 7.89 5.69
C ALA A 118 8.85 6.38 5.90
N ALA A 119 8.97 5.60 4.83
CA ALA A 119 9.12 4.15 4.94
C ALA A 119 10.56 3.70 5.25
N THR A 120 11.55 4.58 5.15
CA THR A 120 12.97 4.23 5.32
C THR A 120 13.23 3.67 6.72
N GLY A 121 13.66 2.41 6.80
CA GLY A 121 13.95 1.73 8.05
C GLY A 121 12.73 1.40 8.92
N SER A 122 11.49 1.53 8.43
CA SER A 122 10.32 1.08 9.19
C SER A 122 10.18 -0.44 9.13
N ALA A 123 10.04 -1.08 10.29
CA ALA A 123 9.74 -2.50 10.38
C ALA A 123 8.31 -2.84 9.90
N LYS A 124 7.43 -1.84 9.78
CA LYS A 124 6.04 -2.00 9.33
C LYS A 124 5.89 -1.91 7.82
N ALA A 125 6.77 -1.21 7.12
CA ALA A 125 6.73 -1.11 5.66
C ALA A 125 6.98 -2.48 5.02
N ALA A 126 6.05 -2.94 4.18
CA ALA A 126 6.14 -4.18 3.42
C ALA A 126 6.56 -3.93 1.97
N GLY A 127 6.18 -2.77 1.42
CA GLY A 127 6.44 -2.37 0.04
C GLY A 127 5.86 -0.98 -0.25
N LEU A 128 6.23 -0.42 -1.40
CA LEU A 128 5.88 0.94 -1.81
C LEU A 128 5.09 0.93 -3.11
N VAL A 129 3.97 1.65 -3.17
CA VAL A 129 3.19 1.80 -4.40
C VAL A 129 3.09 3.28 -4.76
N TYR A 130 3.61 3.63 -5.92
CA TYR A 130 3.65 5.00 -6.44
C TYR A 130 2.55 5.18 -7.48
N ILE A 131 1.60 6.08 -7.24
CA ILE A 131 0.46 6.33 -8.14
C ILE A 131 0.63 7.71 -8.74
N ALA A 132 1.00 7.81 -10.03
CA ALA A 132 1.24 9.10 -10.68
C ALA A 132 2.10 10.04 -9.82
N ALA A 133 3.25 9.54 -9.34
CA ALA A 133 3.95 10.10 -8.19
C ALA A 133 5.42 10.42 -8.45
N PHE A 134 5.97 11.33 -7.64
CA PHE A 134 7.41 11.51 -7.51
C PHE A 134 8.02 10.39 -6.66
N ALA A 135 9.23 9.96 -7.00
CA ALA A 135 10.01 9.01 -6.20
C ALA A 135 11.48 9.45 -6.15
N PRO A 136 11.80 10.55 -5.45
CA PRO A 136 13.14 11.16 -5.44
C PRO A 136 14.22 10.21 -4.93
N ASP A 137 15.46 10.39 -5.38
CA ASP A 137 16.65 9.86 -4.74
C ASP A 137 17.17 10.87 -3.71
N GLN A 138 18.12 10.43 -2.88
CA GLN A 138 18.75 11.25 -1.87
C GLN A 138 19.37 12.51 -2.50
N GLY A 139 19.03 13.68 -1.94
CA GLY A 139 19.52 14.97 -2.41
C GLY A 139 18.73 15.57 -3.59
N GLU A 140 17.73 14.88 -4.13
CA GLU A 140 16.79 15.47 -5.10
C GLU A 140 15.69 16.25 -4.37
N SER A 141 15.24 17.36 -4.96
CA SER A 141 14.04 18.08 -4.57
C SER A 141 12.96 17.94 -5.64
N LEU A 142 11.69 18.13 -5.27
CA LEU A 142 10.59 18.01 -6.23
C LEU A 142 10.58 19.15 -7.24
N GLY A 143 11.02 20.35 -6.87
CA GLY A 143 11.14 21.46 -7.81
C GLY A 143 12.17 21.17 -8.92
N GLU A 144 13.29 20.52 -8.58
CA GLU A 144 14.27 20.09 -9.58
C GLU A 144 13.72 18.97 -10.48
N LEU A 145 12.99 18.01 -9.91
CA LEU A 145 12.35 16.93 -10.69
C LEU A 145 11.25 17.47 -11.62
N ASP A 146 10.38 18.35 -11.12
CA ASP A 146 9.34 19.02 -11.91
C ASP A 146 9.98 19.78 -13.09
N GLY A 147 10.99 20.61 -12.81
CA GLY A 147 11.70 21.35 -13.85
C GLY A 147 12.40 20.43 -14.86
N ARG A 148 13.04 19.35 -14.40
CA ARG A 148 13.73 18.37 -15.25
C ARG A 148 12.77 17.64 -16.18
N PHE A 149 11.60 17.26 -15.69
CA PHE A 149 10.61 16.52 -16.48
C PHE A 149 9.67 17.41 -17.29
N GLY A 150 9.76 18.74 -17.14
CA GLY A 150 8.90 19.70 -17.82
C GLY A 150 7.51 19.81 -17.20
N GLY A 151 7.39 19.57 -15.90
CA GLY A 151 6.16 19.75 -15.14
C GLY A 151 5.72 21.22 -15.10
N PRO A 152 4.43 21.47 -14.83
CA PRO A 152 3.83 22.79 -14.97
C PRO A 152 3.84 23.60 -13.67
N ALA A 153 4.39 23.09 -12.56
CA ALA A 153 4.10 23.62 -11.21
C ALA A 153 4.35 25.14 -11.11
N THR A 154 5.45 25.63 -11.67
CA THR A 154 5.81 27.06 -11.70
C THR A 154 4.91 27.94 -12.57
N LYS A 155 4.10 27.36 -13.47
CA LYS A 155 3.25 28.05 -14.44
C LYS A 155 1.77 28.10 -14.03
N ILE A 156 1.33 27.14 -13.22
CA ILE A 156 -0.09 26.95 -12.90
C ILE A 156 -0.42 27.24 -11.43
N THR A 157 0.59 27.42 -10.57
CA THR A 157 0.36 27.69 -9.16
C THR A 157 0.26 29.18 -8.86
N ALA A 158 -0.60 29.53 -7.91
CA ALA A 158 -0.71 30.84 -7.31
C ALA A 158 -0.09 30.80 -5.91
N PRO A 159 0.82 31.73 -5.58
CA PRO A 159 1.39 31.82 -4.25
C PRO A 159 0.40 32.49 -3.26
N HIS A 160 0.45 32.03 -2.02
CA HIS A 160 -0.26 32.61 -0.88
C HIS A 160 0.69 32.73 0.30
N GLU A 161 0.49 33.74 1.14
CA GLU A 161 1.24 33.88 2.39
C GLU A 161 0.45 33.26 3.55
N TYR A 162 1.01 32.24 4.19
CA TYR A 162 0.46 31.61 5.38
C TYR A 162 1.08 32.23 6.65
N PRO A 163 0.30 32.94 7.49
CA PRO A 163 0.82 33.47 8.76
C PRO A 163 1.22 32.34 9.71
N LEU A 164 2.47 32.35 10.16
CA LEU A 164 2.98 31.34 11.07
C LEU A 164 2.36 31.52 12.47
N PRO A 165 1.95 30.43 13.16
CA PRO A 165 1.30 30.52 14.47
C PRO A 165 2.15 31.17 15.57
N ASP A 166 3.47 31.16 15.43
CA ASP A 166 4.42 31.75 16.39
C ASP A 166 4.59 33.27 16.23
N GLY A 167 3.89 33.87 15.26
CA GLY A 167 3.98 35.30 14.96
C GLY A 167 5.31 35.74 14.36
N ARG A 168 6.20 34.81 13.97
CA ARG A 168 7.53 35.14 13.44
C ARG A 168 7.54 35.50 11.96
N GLY A 169 6.37 35.55 11.32
CA GLY A 169 6.22 35.97 9.93
C GLY A 169 5.18 35.14 9.20
N SER A 170 5.34 35.03 7.89
CA SER A 170 4.58 34.15 7.03
C SER A 170 5.49 33.16 6.31
N ALA A 171 4.93 32.04 5.88
CA ALA A 171 5.59 31.09 4.98
C ALA A 171 4.81 31.02 3.66
N PRO A 172 5.48 30.95 2.51
CA PRO A 172 4.80 30.86 1.23
C PRO A 172 4.20 29.47 1.04
N GLU A 173 2.94 29.44 0.62
CA GLU A 173 2.20 28.27 0.17
C GLU A 173 1.82 28.42 -1.30
N LEU A 174 1.53 27.31 -1.96
CA LEU A 174 1.06 27.25 -3.34
C LEU A 174 -0.31 26.56 -3.39
N SER A 175 -1.18 27.05 -4.26
CA SER A 175 -2.36 26.34 -4.74
C SER A 175 -2.32 26.31 -6.27
N ILE A 176 -2.94 25.32 -6.92
CA ILE A 176 -3.18 25.42 -8.36
C ILE A 176 -4.23 26.51 -8.58
N ALA A 177 -3.96 27.44 -9.51
CA ALA A 177 -4.93 28.45 -9.89
C ALA A 177 -6.27 27.77 -10.26
N PRO A 178 -7.42 28.18 -9.68
CA PRO A 178 -8.67 27.44 -9.84
C PRO A 178 -9.09 27.20 -11.30
N ASP A 179 -8.81 28.14 -12.20
CA ASP A 179 -9.08 28.04 -13.64
C ASP A 179 -8.14 27.05 -14.38
N LYS A 180 -7.03 26.65 -13.75
CA LYS A 180 -6.07 25.67 -14.28
C LYS A 180 -6.24 24.27 -13.69
N PHE A 181 -6.91 24.13 -12.54
CA PHE A 181 -7.02 22.85 -11.85
C PHE A 181 -7.62 21.75 -12.74
N GLY A 182 -8.76 22.03 -13.37
CA GLY A 182 -9.42 21.05 -14.25
C GLY A 182 -8.55 20.64 -15.44
N GLU A 183 -7.81 21.57 -16.05
CA GLU A 183 -6.99 21.29 -17.25
C GLU A 183 -5.76 20.43 -16.96
N PHE A 184 -5.14 20.60 -15.79
CA PHE A 184 -3.85 19.97 -15.46
C PHE A 184 -3.97 18.79 -14.49
N PHE A 185 -4.90 18.86 -13.52
CA PHE A 185 -5.00 17.86 -12.46
C PHE A 185 -6.08 16.82 -12.76
N ALA A 186 -7.21 17.22 -13.34
CA ALA A 186 -8.44 16.43 -13.39
C ALA A 186 -9.16 16.47 -14.74
N GLN A 187 -8.42 16.51 -15.85
CA GLN A 187 -8.98 16.79 -17.18
C GLN A 187 -9.89 15.70 -17.74
N ASP A 188 -9.91 14.52 -17.11
CA ASP A 188 -10.77 13.39 -17.45
C ASP A 188 -11.98 13.24 -16.50
N LEU A 189 -12.14 14.14 -15.53
CA LEU A 189 -13.32 14.20 -14.66
C LEU A 189 -14.36 15.19 -15.22
N PRO A 190 -15.65 15.01 -14.91
CA PRO A 190 -16.67 16.01 -15.22
C PRO A 190 -16.29 17.39 -14.65
N ALA A 191 -16.53 18.46 -15.40
CA ALA A 191 -16.11 19.82 -15.01
C ALA A 191 -16.63 20.24 -13.63
N GLY A 192 -17.84 19.81 -13.23
CA GLY A 192 -18.38 20.07 -11.89
C GLY A 192 -17.61 19.36 -10.77
N GLU A 193 -17.16 18.13 -11.00
CA GLU A 193 -16.32 17.38 -10.05
C GLU A 193 -14.93 18.03 -9.96
N ALA A 194 -14.33 18.38 -11.09
CA ALA A 194 -13.06 19.10 -11.13
C ALA A 194 -13.12 20.47 -10.42
N ALA A 195 -14.23 21.20 -10.54
CA ALA A 195 -14.45 22.48 -9.84
C ALA A 195 -14.58 22.29 -8.31
N ILE A 196 -15.24 21.22 -7.86
CA ILE A 196 -15.31 20.87 -6.43
C ILE A 196 -13.93 20.54 -5.88
N LEU A 197 -13.13 19.74 -6.61
CA LEU A 197 -11.75 19.44 -6.24
C LEU A 197 -10.88 20.70 -6.19
N ALA A 198 -11.03 21.61 -7.15
CA ALA A 198 -10.33 22.89 -7.19
C ALA A 198 -10.67 23.78 -5.99
N ALA A 199 -11.92 23.75 -5.51
CA ALA A 199 -12.37 24.50 -4.34
C ALA A 199 -11.91 23.87 -3.02
N GLY A 200 -11.83 22.53 -2.97
CA GLY A 200 -11.39 21.76 -1.79
C GLY A 200 -9.88 21.56 -1.70
N GLN A 201 -9.11 21.99 -2.72
CA GLN A 201 -7.66 21.78 -2.72
C GLN A 201 -7.00 22.42 -1.50
N ARG A 202 -6.00 21.72 -0.95
CA ARG A 202 -5.24 22.21 0.18
C ARG A 202 -3.95 22.90 -0.29
N PRO A 203 -3.67 24.14 0.16
CA PRO A 203 -2.39 24.78 -0.10
C PRO A 203 -1.24 23.94 0.44
N ILE A 204 -0.12 23.92 -0.28
CA ILE A 204 1.10 23.20 0.10
C ILE A 204 2.23 24.19 0.35
N ALA A 205 2.99 24.00 1.43
CA ALA A 205 4.17 24.81 1.71
C ALA A 205 5.21 24.68 0.58
N VAL A 206 5.83 25.80 0.17
CA VAL A 206 6.92 25.79 -0.82
C VAL A 206 8.07 24.87 -0.39
N ALA A 207 8.29 24.72 0.92
CA ALA A 207 9.25 23.80 1.50
C ALA A 207 9.09 22.36 0.98
N SER A 208 7.86 21.89 0.71
CA SER A 208 7.62 20.55 0.16
C SER A 208 8.23 20.34 -1.24
N PHE A 209 8.48 21.41 -1.98
CA PHE A 209 9.15 21.37 -3.29
C PHE A 209 10.65 21.61 -3.23
N THR A 210 11.15 22.30 -2.19
CA THR A 210 12.57 22.68 -2.07
C THR A 210 13.36 21.78 -1.12
N ASP A 211 12.69 21.13 -0.17
CA ASP A 211 13.32 20.16 0.74
C ASP A 211 13.99 19.05 -0.06
N LYS A 212 15.15 18.62 0.44
CA LYS A 212 15.95 17.56 -0.16
C LYS A 212 15.52 16.23 0.41
N SER A 213 15.21 15.26 -0.45
CA SER A 213 14.88 13.91 -0.01
C SER A 213 16.06 13.27 0.71
N ALA A 214 15.78 12.55 1.78
CA ALA A 214 16.75 11.73 2.51
C ALA A 214 16.99 10.39 1.78
N GLU A 215 17.61 9.42 2.47
CA GLU A 215 17.80 8.08 1.94
C GLU A 215 16.45 7.44 1.57
N PRO A 216 16.25 7.05 0.29
CA PRO A 216 14.95 6.59 -0.16
C PRO A 216 14.68 5.13 0.17
N ALA A 217 13.49 4.85 0.71
CA ALA A 217 13.04 3.51 1.09
C ALA A 217 12.98 2.53 -0.10
N TRP A 218 12.77 3.02 -1.32
CA TRP A 218 12.72 2.18 -2.53
C TRP A 218 14.06 1.48 -2.84
N LYS A 219 15.16 1.86 -2.19
CA LYS A 219 16.44 1.13 -2.29
C LYS A 219 16.41 -0.23 -1.59
N THR A 220 15.56 -0.41 -0.58
CA THR A 220 15.50 -1.64 0.24
C THR A 220 14.13 -2.33 0.21
N LEU A 221 13.07 -1.65 -0.24
CA LEU A 221 11.72 -2.20 -0.34
C LEU A 221 11.30 -2.47 -1.78
N PRO A 222 10.51 -3.53 -2.04
CA PRO A 222 9.91 -3.73 -3.35
C PRO A 222 8.98 -2.57 -3.68
N SER A 223 8.96 -2.19 -4.96
CA SER A 223 8.24 -1.00 -5.42
C SER A 223 7.38 -1.32 -6.65
N TRP A 224 6.22 -0.65 -6.72
CA TRP A 224 5.28 -0.69 -7.83
C TRP A 224 4.97 0.74 -8.28
N THR A 225 4.68 0.94 -9.56
CA THR A 225 4.31 2.25 -10.08
C THR A 225 3.17 2.16 -11.06
N LEU A 226 2.13 2.96 -10.84
CA LEU A 226 1.12 3.27 -11.84
C LEU A 226 1.51 4.56 -12.55
N VAL A 227 1.79 4.46 -13.85
CA VAL A 227 1.97 5.61 -14.73
C VAL A 227 0.61 6.04 -15.27
N ALA A 228 0.20 7.27 -14.97
CA ALA A 228 -1.00 7.88 -15.55
C ALA A 228 -0.64 8.45 -16.92
N ALA A 229 -1.14 7.85 -18.00
CA ALA A 229 -0.65 8.12 -19.36
C ALA A 229 -0.96 9.53 -19.87
N ASP A 230 -2.02 10.16 -19.34
CA ASP A 230 -2.47 11.50 -19.74
C ASP A 230 -2.14 12.56 -18.68
N ASP A 231 -1.28 12.24 -17.71
CA ASP A 231 -0.91 13.14 -16.62
C ASP A 231 -0.26 14.44 -17.13
N ARG A 232 -0.78 15.58 -16.66
CA ARG A 232 -0.28 16.92 -17.00
C ARG A 232 0.40 17.63 -15.82
N MET A 233 0.38 17.06 -14.62
CA MET A 233 1.09 17.54 -13.44
C MET A 233 2.50 16.94 -13.35
N ILE A 234 2.62 15.62 -13.48
CA ILE A 234 3.91 14.93 -13.54
C ILE A 234 4.00 14.25 -14.90
N PRO A 235 4.77 14.78 -15.86
CA PRO A 235 4.83 14.22 -17.19
C PRO A 235 5.13 12.71 -17.18
N PRO A 236 4.38 11.86 -17.92
CA PRO A 236 4.50 10.40 -17.85
C PRO A 236 5.92 9.88 -18.11
N ALA A 237 6.71 10.58 -18.92
CA ALA A 237 8.12 10.27 -19.15
C ALA A 237 8.95 10.33 -17.85
N GLY A 238 8.72 11.33 -16.99
CA GLY A 238 9.36 11.44 -15.68
C GLY A 238 8.93 10.34 -14.72
N GLN A 239 7.65 9.97 -14.73
CA GLN A 239 7.14 8.83 -13.94
C GLN A 239 7.84 7.52 -14.34
N ARG A 240 7.96 7.26 -15.66
CA ARG A 240 8.65 6.07 -16.18
C ARG A 240 10.14 6.07 -15.82
N GLU A 241 10.81 7.23 -15.90
CA GLU A 241 12.23 7.32 -15.53
C GLU A 241 12.46 7.00 -14.04
N MET A 242 11.67 7.60 -13.16
CA MET A 242 11.74 7.33 -11.73
C MET A 242 11.40 5.87 -11.41
N ALA A 243 10.40 5.29 -12.08
CA ALA A 243 10.05 3.87 -11.94
C ALA A 243 11.20 2.94 -12.35
N ALA A 244 11.89 3.25 -13.46
CA ALA A 244 13.05 2.49 -13.93
C ALA A 244 14.20 2.52 -12.90
N ARG A 245 14.48 3.69 -12.30
CA ARG A 245 15.47 3.83 -11.22
C ARG A 245 15.17 2.94 -10.02
N MET A 246 13.90 2.85 -9.62
CA MET A 246 13.45 1.99 -8.53
C MET A 246 13.44 0.51 -8.87
N ARG A 247 13.56 0.15 -10.16
CA ARG A 247 13.23 -1.19 -10.69
C ARG A 247 11.82 -1.63 -10.28
N ALA A 248 10.87 -0.69 -10.31
CA ALA A 248 9.50 -0.95 -9.91
C ALA A 248 8.80 -1.88 -10.92
N THR A 249 7.81 -2.65 -10.46
CA THR A 249 6.82 -3.24 -11.36
C THR A 249 5.90 -2.12 -11.87
N VAL A 250 5.83 -1.93 -13.19
CA VAL A 250 5.11 -0.81 -13.79
C VAL A 250 3.80 -1.26 -14.44
N VAL A 251 2.72 -0.57 -14.12
CA VAL A 251 1.45 -0.61 -14.85
C VAL A 251 1.20 0.79 -15.42
N GLU A 252 0.71 0.87 -16.65
CA GLU A 252 0.31 2.12 -17.27
C GLU A 252 -1.19 2.11 -17.52
N SER A 253 -1.87 3.22 -17.22
CA SER A 253 -3.32 3.35 -17.35
C SER A 253 -3.66 4.71 -17.98
N PRO A 254 -4.62 4.78 -18.93
CA PRO A 254 -5.13 6.06 -19.43
C PRO A 254 -5.79 6.84 -18.28
N GLY A 255 -5.59 8.15 -18.24
CA GLY A 255 -6.18 9.01 -17.22
C GLY A 255 -5.28 10.14 -16.73
N SER A 256 -5.92 11.11 -16.07
CA SER A 256 -5.31 12.32 -15.55
C SER A 256 -4.47 12.08 -14.30
N HIS A 257 -3.94 13.17 -13.73
CA HIS A 257 -3.29 13.12 -12.43
C HIS A 257 -4.26 12.69 -11.31
N ALA A 258 -5.56 12.95 -11.44
CA ALA A 258 -6.61 12.50 -10.53
C ALA A 258 -6.98 11.00 -10.71
N ILE A 259 -6.02 10.16 -11.10
CA ILE A 259 -6.21 8.75 -11.48
C ILE A 259 -6.92 7.90 -10.41
N ALA A 260 -6.74 8.22 -9.12
CA ALA A 260 -7.45 7.55 -8.03
C ALA A 260 -8.97 7.80 -8.04
N LEU A 261 -9.42 8.88 -8.69
CA LEU A 261 -10.82 9.23 -8.88
C LEU A 261 -11.34 8.84 -10.26
N SER A 262 -10.54 9.01 -11.31
CA SER A 262 -10.96 8.73 -12.69
C SER A 262 -10.86 7.25 -13.06
N GLN A 263 -9.81 6.55 -12.60
CA GLN A 263 -9.58 5.12 -12.83
C GLN A 263 -9.26 4.36 -11.52
N PRO A 264 -10.16 4.38 -10.51
CA PRO A 264 -9.89 3.79 -9.20
C PRO A 264 -9.56 2.29 -9.27
N GLN A 265 -10.12 1.54 -10.24
CA GLN A 265 -9.86 0.11 -10.35
C GLN A 265 -8.41 -0.19 -10.75
N ALA A 266 -7.82 0.58 -11.67
CA ALA A 266 -6.42 0.37 -12.07
C ALA A 266 -5.46 0.57 -10.89
N VAL A 267 -5.78 1.52 -9.99
CA VAL A 267 -5.06 1.74 -8.75
C VAL A 267 -5.22 0.56 -7.78
N VAL A 268 -6.46 0.09 -7.60
CA VAL A 268 -6.76 -1.08 -6.73
C VAL A 268 -6.03 -2.32 -7.22
N ASP A 269 -6.09 -2.63 -8.52
CA ASP A 269 -5.45 -3.81 -9.11
C ASP A 269 -3.93 -3.82 -8.88
N LEU A 270 -3.28 -2.65 -8.97
CA LEU A 270 -1.85 -2.54 -8.68
C LEU A 270 -1.55 -2.75 -7.18
N ILE A 271 -2.37 -2.19 -6.29
CA ILE A 271 -2.22 -2.37 -4.84
C ILE A 271 -2.41 -3.84 -4.45
N GLU A 272 -3.41 -4.52 -5.02
CA GLU A 272 -3.64 -5.95 -4.79
C GLU A 272 -2.52 -6.82 -5.37
N THR A 273 -2.01 -6.47 -6.54
CA THR A 273 -0.82 -7.11 -7.12
C THR A 273 0.39 -6.98 -6.20
N ALA A 274 0.61 -5.79 -5.62
CA ALA A 274 1.67 -5.57 -4.64
C ALA A 274 1.42 -6.38 -3.36
N ALA A 275 0.18 -6.42 -2.87
CA ALA A 275 -0.19 -7.12 -1.64
C ALA A 275 0.01 -8.62 -1.74
N ALA A 276 -0.21 -9.21 -2.91
CA ALA A 276 0.05 -10.63 -3.16
C ALA A 276 1.55 -11.00 -3.22
N LYS A 277 2.46 -10.03 -3.16
CA LYS A 277 3.91 -10.22 -3.28
C LYS A 277 4.69 -9.90 -2.00
N VAL A 278 4.02 -9.45 -0.93
CA VAL A 278 4.64 -9.02 0.34
C VAL A 278 4.11 -9.77 1.55
#